data_AF-A0A0F9VKR1-F1
#
_entry.id   AF-A0A0F9VKR1-F1
#
_cell.length_a   1.000
_cell.length_b   1.000
_cell.length_c   1.000
_cell.angle_alpha   90.00
_cell.angle_beta   90.00
_cell.angle_gamma   90.00
#
_symmetry.space_group_name_H-M   'P 1'
#
loop_
_entity.id
_entity.type
_entity.pdbx_description
1 polymer ?
#
loop_
_entity_poly.entity_id
_entity_poly.type
_entity_poly.pdbx_seq_one_letter_code
_entity_poly.pdbx_strand_id
1 'polypeptide(L)'
;MSKEKEGPMAGVETPEIVAPAPEENDKQAPAHDAEMYLVMERRDEAQIVEALEGRYIEEFVYEFESGGRKVTGLSWMGIQEASREYGGIVCPIEKMIMKLTKTHVAVTIEAKDIKTGSVRIGHSKQQRRMSLRSGKFLDDEFAEQKAISKAQRNAIRQLLPQTLLKQWIERHRSGTGSAAKPKEAPKAAEKKEAPSNGGLEALMFKMESAETVADLSAIINESVDIWNGLKGKDKAEFNAVRARMMDELKSTADAGQKNLL
;
A
#
# COMPACT_ATOMS: atom_id res chain seq x y z
N MET A 1 -16.42 -32.12 -66.79
CA MET A 1 -16.41 -31.82 -65.34
C MET A 1 -14.94 -31.58 -65.00
N SER A 2 -14.44 -30.43 -64.58
CA SER A 2 -15.04 -29.31 -63.87
C SER A 2 -14.30 -28.02 -64.23
N LYS A 3 -15.02 -26.90 -64.20
CA LYS A 3 -14.51 -25.55 -64.40
C LYS A 3 -13.67 -25.13 -63.19
N GLU A 4 -12.46 -24.63 -63.40
CA GLU A 4 -11.86 -23.67 -62.47
C GLU A 4 -11.71 -22.34 -63.20
N LYS A 5 -12.39 -21.34 -62.65
CA LYS A 5 -12.36 -19.96 -63.09
C LYS A 5 -11.14 -19.31 -62.41
N GLU A 6 -10.15 -18.93 -63.19
CA GLU A 6 -9.12 -18.00 -62.73
C GLU A 6 -9.74 -16.60 -62.62
N GLY A 7 -9.76 -16.06 -61.40
CA GLY A 7 -10.24 -14.70 -61.11
C GLY A 7 -9.14 -13.67 -61.38
N PRO A 8 -9.48 -12.46 -61.89
CA PRO A 8 -8.51 -11.43 -62.20
C PRO A 8 -8.33 -10.48 -61.02
N MET A 9 -7.27 -10.61 -60.24
CA MET A 9 -6.78 -9.53 -59.35
C MET A 9 -5.26 -9.61 -59.23
N ALA A 10 -4.58 -9.42 -60.35
CA ALA A 10 -3.18 -9.02 -60.35
C ALA A 10 -3.09 -7.51 -60.11
N GLY A 11 -2.34 -7.09 -59.09
CA GLY A 11 -1.89 -5.70 -58.97
C GLY A 11 -2.55 -4.83 -57.90
N VAL A 12 -2.57 -5.27 -56.63
CA VAL A 12 -2.58 -4.32 -55.51
C VAL A 12 -1.41 -4.68 -54.60
N GLU A 13 -0.30 -3.97 -54.78
CA GLU A 13 0.83 -4.00 -53.85
C GLU A 13 0.31 -3.54 -52.47
N THR A 14 0.38 -4.43 -51.48
CA THR A 14 0.20 -4.05 -50.08
C THR A 14 1.24 -2.98 -49.74
N PRO A 15 0.87 -1.75 -49.34
CA PRO A 15 1.86 -0.79 -48.89
C PRO A 15 2.50 -1.33 -47.63
N GLU A 16 3.81 -1.52 -47.69
CA GLU A 16 4.65 -1.86 -46.55
C GLU A 16 4.56 -0.71 -45.54
N ILE A 17 3.78 -0.90 -44.48
CA ILE A 17 3.71 0.04 -43.38
C ILE A 17 5.05 -0.07 -42.65
N VAL A 18 6.02 0.74 -43.08
CA VAL A 18 7.24 0.99 -42.32
C VAL A 18 6.80 1.69 -41.04
N ALA A 19 6.64 0.92 -39.97
CA ALA A 19 6.44 1.47 -38.64
C ALA A 19 7.63 2.41 -38.36
N PRO A 20 7.39 3.71 -38.06
CA PRO A 20 8.47 4.57 -37.64
C PRO A 20 9.12 3.93 -36.42
N ALA A 21 10.44 3.76 -36.48
CA ALA A 21 11.24 3.25 -35.37
C ALA A 21 10.83 3.99 -34.08
N PRO A 22 10.68 3.29 -32.95
CA PRO A 22 10.37 3.95 -31.70
C PRO A 22 11.49 4.94 -31.41
N GLU A 23 11.20 6.24 -31.55
CA GLU A 23 12.11 7.27 -31.09
C GLU A 23 12.40 7.01 -29.61
N GLU A 24 13.67 6.80 -29.30
CA GLU A 24 14.21 6.67 -27.95
C GLU A 24 13.93 7.95 -27.16
N ASN A 25 12.71 8.07 -26.64
CA ASN A 25 12.42 8.99 -25.55
C ASN A 25 12.54 8.19 -24.24
N ASP A 26 13.70 7.57 -24.04
CA ASP A 26 14.12 6.95 -22.79
C ASP A 26 14.56 8.05 -21.80
N LYS A 27 13.75 9.11 -21.71
CA LYS A 27 13.81 10.06 -20.62
C LYS A 27 13.28 9.31 -19.42
N GLN A 28 14.20 8.70 -18.69
CA GLN A 28 14.02 8.25 -17.31
C GLN A 28 13.00 9.16 -16.63
N ALA A 29 11.84 8.59 -16.29
CA ALA A 29 10.89 9.28 -15.45
C ALA A 29 11.67 9.82 -14.24
N PRO A 30 11.53 11.12 -13.91
CA PRO A 30 12.36 11.72 -12.87
C PRO A 30 12.19 10.90 -11.59
N ALA A 31 13.29 10.56 -10.92
CA ALA A 31 13.31 9.61 -9.78
C ALA A 31 12.27 9.92 -8.69
N HIS A 32 11.89 11.21 -8.57
CA HIS A 32 10.82 11.68 -7.70
C HIS A 32 9.46 11.03 -7.99
N ASP A 33 9.13 10.74 -9.25
CA ASP A 33 7.86 10.12 -9.62
C ASP A 33 7.81 8.64 -9.19
N ALA A 34 8.94 7.92 -9.28
CA ALA A 34 9.01 6.51 -8.88
C ALA A 34 8.79 6.31 -7.37
N GLU A 35 9.38 7.18 -6.53
CA GLU A 35 9.15 7.14 -5.09
C GLU A 35 7.68 7.39 -4.73
N MET A 36 7.02 8.30 -5.46
CA MET A 36 5.60 8.59 -5.29
C MET A 36 4.71 7.39 -5.60
N TYR A 37 4.97 6.70 -6.72
CA TYR A 37 4.24 5.48 -7.07
C TYR A 37 4.39 4.40 -5.99
N LEU A 38 5.59 4.24 -5.43
CA LEU A 38 5.85 3.27 -4.36
C LEU A 38 5.10 3.61 -3.07
N VAL A 39 5.01 4.90 -2.71
CA VAL A 39 4.25 5.35 -1.54
C VAL A 39 2.76 5.09 -1.73
N MET A 40 2.20 5.38 -2.91
CA MET A 40 0.81 5.11 -3.23
C MET A 40 0.51 3.60 -3.20
N GLU A 41 1.34 2.79 -3.86
CA GLU A 41 1.21 1.34 -3.88
C GLU A 41 1.23 0.74 -2.47
N ARG A 42 2.16 1.18 -1.61
CA ARG A 42 2.24 0.71 -0.23
C ARG A 42 0.99 1.06 0.57
N ARG A 43 0.42 2.25 0.35
CA ARG A 43 -0.77 2.70 1.07
C ARG A 43 -2.02 1.94 0.62
N ASP A 44 -2.15 1.71 -0.69
CA ASP A 44 -3.22 0.87 -1.23
C ASP A 44 -3.10 -0.57 -0.74
N GLU A 45 -1.88 -1.14 -0.70
CA GLU A 45 -1.67 -2.47 -0.11
C GLU A 45 -2.07 -2.54 1.36
N ALA A 46 -1.73 -1.52 2.15
CA ALA A 46 -2.11 -1.46 3.55
C ALA A 46 -3.64 -1.43 3.70
N GLN A 47 -4.33 -0.61 2.90
CA GLN A 47 -5.79 -0.57 2.88
C GLN A 47 -6.40 -1.91 2.47
N ILE A 48 -5.84 -2.60 1.47
CA ILE A 48 -6.34 -3.91 1.07
C ILE A 48 -6.23 -4.89 2.24
N VAL A 49 -5.10 -4.90 2.95
CA VAL A 49 -4.90 -5.77 4.12
C VAL A 49 -5.84 -5.40 5.26
N GLU A 50 -5.99 -4.11 5.57
CA GLU A 50 -6.94 -3.62 6.57
C GLU A 50 -8.38 -4.06 6.25
N ALA A 51 -8.81 -3.95 4.99
CA ALA A 51 -10.12 -4.39 4.55
C ALA A 51 -10.31 -5.91 4.69
N LEU A 52 -9.28 -6.70 4.37
CA LEU A 52 -9.30 -8.16 4.51
C LEU A 52 -9.39 -8.59 5.98
N GLU A 53 -8.80 -7.81 6.88
CA GLU A 53 -8.88 -8.01 8.34
C GLU A 53 -10.19 -7.46 8.94
N GLY A 54 -11.08 -6.89 8.11
CA GLY A 54 -12.38 -6.36 8.54
C GLY A 54 -12.31 -4.97 9.19
N ARG A 55 -11.19 -4.25 9.05
CA ARG A 55 -11.05 -2.88 9.55
C ARG A 55 -11.78 -1.89 8.64
N TYR A 56 -12.36 -0.87 9.25
CA TYR A 56 -13.06 0.19 8.53
C TYR A 56 -12.07 1.21 7.95
N ILE A 57 -12.24 1.55 6.66
CA ILE A 57 -11.32 2.42 5.93
C ILE A 57 -12.07 3.68 5.50
N GLU A 58 -11.67 4.81 6.07
CA GLU A 58 -12.32 6.12 5.85
C GLU A 58 -11.58 6.98 4.81
N GLU A 59 -10.33 6.63 4.49
CA GLU A 59 -9.46 7.50 3.70
C GLU A 59 -9.57 7.18 2.20
N PHE A 60 -10.28 8.04 1.47
CA PHE A 60 -10.55 7.86 0.04
C PHE A 60 -9.62 8.66 -0.88
N VAL A 61 -9.09 9.78 -0.41
CA VAL A 61 -8.28 10.73 -1.19
C VAL A 61 -6.98 11.00 -0.46
N TYR A 62 -5.87 10.99 -1.19
CA TYR A 62 -4.56 11.38 -0.68
C TYR A 62 -3.99 12.55 -1.49
N GLU A 63 -3.23 13.41 -0.81
CA GLU A 63 -2.50 14.51 -1.43
C GLU A 63 -1.02 14.39 -1.15
N PHE A 64 -0.22 14.60 -2.19
CA PHE A 64 1.23 14.61 -2.09
C PHE A 64 1.79 15.80 -2.85
N GLU A 65 2.95 16.29 -2.41
CA GLU A 65 3.68 17.34 -3.11
C GLU A 65 4.84 16.70 -3.89
N SER A 66 4.85 16.90 -5.21
CA SER A 66 5.89 16.39 -6.10
C SER A 66 6.35 17.48 -7.06
N GLY A 67 7.66 17.81 -7.03
CA GLY A 67 8.23 18.83 -7.90
C GLY A 67 7.52 20.19 -7.82
N GLY A 68 7.03 20.57 -6.64
CA GLY A 68 6.28 21.82 -6.41
C GLY A 68 4.81 21.78 -6.89
N ARG A 69 4.31 20.63 -7.35
CA ARG A 69 2.91 20.43 -7.73
C ARG A 69 2.21 19.50 -6.75
N LYS A 70 0.97 19.83 -6.38
CA LYS A 70 0.10 18.95 -5.61
C LYS A 70 -0.48 17.88 -6.53
N VAL A 71 -0.19 16.62 -6.23
CA VAL A 71 -0.75 15.46 -6.92
C VAL A 71 -1.77 14.83 -6.00
N THR A 72 -3.02 14.82 -6.44
CA THR A 72 -4.12 14.17 -5.73
C THR A 72 -4.34 12.77 -6.31
N GLY A 73 -4.36 11.77 -5.44
CA GLY A 73 -4.61 10.38 -5.79
C GLY A 73 -5.84 9.84 -5.08
N LEU A 74 -6.57 8.95 -5.75
CA LEU A 74 -7.60 8.15 -5.10
C LEU A 74 -7.00 6.87 -4.55
N SER A 75 -7.41 6.52 -3.34
CA SER A 75 -7.08 5.25 -2.71
C SER A 75 -7.81 4.09 -3.40
N TRP A 76 -7.38 2.86 -3.12
CA TRP A 76 -8.10 1.66 -3.51
C TRP A 76 -9.59 1.76 -3.14
N MET A 77 -9.89 2.13 -1.89
CA MET A 77 -11.27 2.28 -1.42
C MET A 77 -11.99 3.44 -2.11
N GLY A 78 -11.32 4.56 -2.35
CA GLY A 78 -11.88 5.69 -3.08
C GLY A 78 -12.29 5.33 -4.52
N ILE A 79 -11.52 4.48 -5.20
CA ILE A 79 -11.90 3.97 -6.54
C ILE A 79 -13.13 3.06 -6.45
N GLN A 80 -13.24 2.23 -5.41
CA GLN A 80 -14.40 1.35 -5.24
C GLN A 80 -15.68 2.14 -4.97
N GLU A 81 -15.64 3.10 -4.05
CA GLU A 81 -16.82 3.93 -3.75
C GLU A 81 -17.18 4.84 -4.94
N ALA A 82 -16.20 5.43 -5.64
CA ALA A 82 -16.47 6.17 -6.88
C ALA A 82 -17.11 5.28 -7.96
N SER A 83 -16.69 4.02 -8.07
CA SER A 83 -17.30 3.03 -8.97
C SER A 83 -18.72 2.64 -8.56
N ARG A 84 -18.97 2.56 -7.26
CA ARG A 84 -20.30 2.28 -6.71
C ARG A 84 -21.26 3.43 -6.99
N GLU A 85 -20.82 4.68 -6.80
CA GLU A 85 -21.61 5.88 -7.12
C GLU A 85 -21.86 6.01 -8.62
N TYR A 86 -20.82 5.80 -9.44
CA TYR A 86 -20.98 5.80 -10.90
C TYR A 86 -21.99 4.74 -11.34
N GLY A 87 -21.85 3.50 -10.82
CA GLY A 87 -22.71 2.38 -11.14
C GLY A 87 -22.54 1.86 -12.57
N GLY A 88 -22.68 0.54 -12.76
CA GLY A 88 -22.64 -0.09 -14.08
C GLY A 88 -21.27 -0.64 -14.52
N ILE A 89 -20.23 -0.49 -13.69
CA ILE A 89 -18.96 -1.19 -13.93
C ILE A 89 -19.05 -2.58 -13.31
N VAL A 90 -18.73 -3.60 -14.11
CA VAL A 90 -18.66 -5.00 -13.69
C VAL A 90 -17.28 -5.59 -13.95
N CYS A 91 -16.79 -6.39 -13.01
CA CYS A 91 -15.54 -7.15 -13.14
C CYS A 91 -15.89 -8.66 -13.13
N PRO A 92 -16.20 -9.26 -14.29
CA PRO A 92 -16.57 -10.66 -14.37
C PRO A 92 -15.42 -11.58 -13.94
N ILE A 93 -15.66 -12.42 -12.94
CA ILE A 93 -14.69 -13.37 -12.38
C ILE A 93 -14.21 -14.36 -13.47
N GLU A 94 -15.09 -14.74 -14.38
CA GLU A 94 -14.81 -15.64 -15.51
C GLU A 94 -13.71 -15.11 -16.45
N LYS A 95 -13.52 -13.78 -16.47
CA LYS A 95 -12.47 -13.12 -17.28
C LYS A 95 -11.22 -12.79 -16.47
N MET A 96 -11.11 -13.29 -15.24
CA MET A 96 -9.91 -13.16 -14.43
C MET A 96 -8.92 -14.26 -14.77
N ILE A 97 -7.72 -13.86 -15.18
CA ILE A 97 -6.60 -14.76 -15.43
C ILE A 97 -5.57 -14.55 -14.31
N MET A 98 -5.34 -15.59 -13.53
CA MET A 98 -4.32 -15.60 -12.48
C MET A 98 -3.17 -16.52 -12.87
N LYS A 99 -1.94 -16.02 -12.74
CA LYS A 99 -0.71 -16.79 -12.93
C LYS A 99 0.08 -16.80 -11.63
N LEU A 100 0.12 -17.97 -11.00
CA LEU A 100 0.87 -18.19 -9.76
C LEU A 100 2.26 -18.72 -10.10
N THR A 101 3.30 -17.98 -9.70
CA THR A 101 4.70 -18.41 -9.81
C THR A 101 5.30 -18.54 -8.40
N LYS A 102 6.45 -19.21 -8.28
CA LYS A 102 7.21 -19.27 -7.01
C LYS A 102 7.59 -17.89 -6.46
N THR A 103 7.80 -16.91 -7.33
CA THR A 103 8.30 -15.58 -6.95
C THR A 103 7.23 -14.50 -6.88
N HIS A 104 6.15 -14.64 -7.65
CA HIS A 104 5.14 -13.60 -7.78
C HIS A 104 3.78 -14.18 -8.20
N VAL A 105 2.73 -13.41 -7.91
CA VAL A 105 1.38 -13.60 -8.40
C VAL A 105 1.11 -12.52 -9.44
N ALA A 106 0.65 -12.90 -10.62
CA ALA A 106 0.20 -11.96 -11.64
C ALA A 106 -1.29 -12.18 -11.91
N VAL A 107 -2.07 -11.10 -11.89
CA VAL A 107 -3.51 -11.12 -12.15
C VAL A 107 -3.82 -10.16 -13.28
N THR A 108 -4.58 -10.64 -14.25
CA THR A 108 -5.19 -9.83 -15.30
C THR A 108 -6.70 -9.98 -15.20
N ILE A 109 -7.43 -8.87 -15.15
CA ILE A 109 -8.89 -8.88 -15.10
C ILE A 109 -9.46 -7.89 -16.11
N GLU A 110 -10.56 -8.28 -16.74
CA GLU A 110 -11.36 -7.41 -17.57
C GLU A 110 -12.42 -6.70 -16.71
N ALA A 111 -12.58 -5.40 -16.89
CA ALA A 111 -13.75 -4.65 -16.42
C ALA A 111 -14.54 -4.14 -17.61
N LYS A 112 -15.87 -4.16 -17.48
CA LYS A 112 -16.80 -3.66 -18.50
C LYS A 112 -17.72 -2.64 -17.87
N ASP A 113 -17.89 -1.49 -18.54
CA ASP A 113 -18.96 -0.57 -18.25
C ASP A 113 -20.19 -0.94 -19.09
N ILE A 114 -21.29 -1.31 -18.44
CA ILE A 114 -22.54 -1.69 -19.10
C ILE A 114 -23.26 -0.48 -19.72
N LYS A 115 -22.96 0.75 -19.27
CA LYS A 115 -23.61 1.97 -19.77
C LYS A 115 -23.06 2.38 -21.13
N THR A 116 -21.73 2.38 -21.28
CA THR A 116 -21.07 2.75 -22.53
C THR A 116 -20.69 1.54 -23.40
N GLY A 117 -20.66 0.33 -22.84
CA GLY A 117 -20.12 -0.86 -23.49
C GLY A 117 -18.59 -0.92 -23.49
N SER A 118 -17.91 0.06 -22.89
CA SER A 118 -16.44 0.13 -22.85
C SER A 118 -15.85 -1.00 -22.03
N VAL A 119 -14.73 -1.54 -22.51
CA VAL A 119 -13.98 -2.61 -21.85
C VAL A 119 -12.57 -2.14 -21.58
N ARG A 120 -12.06 -2.43 -20.38
CA ARG A 120 -10.68 -2.13 -19.97
C ARG A 120 -10.08 -3.32 -19.25
N ILE A 121 -8.76 -3.43 -19.34
CA ILE A 121 -8.01 -4.50 -18.70
C ILE A 121 -7.17 -3.88 -17.59
N GLY A 122 -7.26 -4.49 -16.41
CA GLY A 122 -6.37 -4.23 -15.30
C GLY A 122 -5.38 -5.37 -15.16
N HIS A 123 -4.12 -5.02 -14.97
CA HIS A 123 -3.06 -5.97 -14.67
C HIS A 123 -2.37 -5.58 -13.37
N SER A 124 -1.96 -6.57 -12.59
CA SER A 124 -1.13 -6.38 -11.42
C SER A 124 -0.19 -7.57 -11.22
N LYS A 125 0.98 -7.28 -10.65
CA LYS A 125 1.99 -8.26 -10.28
C LYS A 125 2.43 -7.99 -8.85
N GLN A 126 2.26 -8.97 -7.97
CA GLN A 126 2.65 -8.90 -6.56
C GLN A 126 3.75 -9.91 -6.27
N GLN A 127 4.82 -9.48 -5.59
CA GLN A 127 5.86 -10.40 -5.14
C GLN A 127 5.34 -11.23 -3.96
N ARG A 128 5.65 -12.54 -3.94
CA ARG A 128 5.27 -13.43 -2.83
C ARG A 128 6.15 -13.25 -1.60
N ARG A 129 7.31 -12.62 -1.77
CA ARG A 129 8.24 -12.30 -0.68
C ARG A 129 8.31 -10.81 -0.52
N MET A 130 8.06 -10.34 0.69
CA MET A 130 8.28 -8.96 1.08
C MET A 130 9.58 -8.84 1.88
N SER A 131 10.38 -7.82 1.59
CA SER A 131 11.52 -7.46 2.41
C SER A 131 11.04 -6.65 3.60
N LEU A 132 11.31 -7.14 4.81
CA LEU A 132 11.11 -6.38 6.03
C LEU A 132 12.21 -5.33 6.16
N ARG A 133 11.92 -4.26 6.91
CA ARG A 133 12.89 -3.21 7.25
C ARG A 133 14.15 -3.76 7.94
N SER A 134 14.03 -4.94 8.56
CA SER A 134 15.12 -5.68 9.19
C SER A 134 16.00 -6.47 8.20
N GLY A 135 15.77 -6.37 6.89
CA GLY A 135 16.48 -7.14 5.85
C GLY A 135 16.09 -8.62 5.76
N LYS A 136 15.10 -9.07 6.55
CA LYS A 136 14.56 -10.44 6.48
C LYS A 136 13.46 -10.51 5.43
N PHE A 137 13.34 -11.64 4.74
CA PHE A 137 12.25 -11.91 3.81
C PHE A 137 11.13 -12.63 4.55
N LEU A 138 9.91 -12.12 4.43
CA LEU A 138 8.69 -12.77 4.90
C LEU A 138 7.85 -13.12 3.68
N ASP A 139 7.19 -14.28 3.71
CA ASP A 139 6.20 -14.61 2.70
C ASP A 139 4.95 -13.75 2.93
N ASP A 140 4.49 -13.07 1.89
CA ASP A 140 3.29 -12.23 1.92
C ASP A 140 2.06 -13.11 1.74
N GLU A 141 1.41 -13.44 2.86
CA GLU A 141 0.20 -14.28 2.90
C GLU A 141 -0.96 -13.69 2.09
N PHE A 142 -0.97 -12.37 1.91
CA PHE A 142 -2.02 -11.64 1.19
C PHE A 142 -1.61 -11.30 -0.26
N ALA A 143 -0.53 -11.87 -0.79
CA ALA A 143 -0.01 -11.53 -2.11
C ALA A 143 -1.05 -11.74 -3.23
N GLU A 144 -1.86 -12.79 -3.14
CA GLU A 144 -2.92 -13.09 -4.11
C GLU A 144 -4.03 -12.04 -4.08
N GLN A 145 -4.54 -11.75 -2.89
CA GLN A 145 -5.63 -10.80 -2.67
C GLN A 145 -5.21 -9.38 -3.03
N LYS A 146 -3.96 -9.00 -2.71
CA LYS A 146 -3.37 -7.73 -3.16
C LYS A 146 -3.31 -7.65 -4.68
N ALA A 147 -2.84 -8.70 -5.36
CA ALA A 147 -2.77 -8.72 -6.83
C ALA A 147 -4.15 -8.59 -7.48
N ILE A 148 -5.16 -9.33 -6.97
CA ILE A 148 -6.54 -9.23 -7.45
C ILE A 148 -7.09 -7.82 -7.26
N SER A 149 -6.97 -7.28 -6.05
CA SER A 149 -7.52 -5.98 -5.67
C SER A 149 -6.90 -4.83 -6.48
N LYS A 150 -5.59 -4.89 -6.72
CA LYS A 150 -4.88 -3.93 -7.57
C LYS A 150 -5.28 -4.06 -9.04
N ALA A 151 -5.40 -5.28 -9.55
CA ALA A 151 -5.85 -5.51 -10.92
C ALA A 151 -7.27 -4.96 -11.14
N GLN A 152 -8.19 -5.20 -10.20
CA GLN A 152 -9.54 -4.63 -10.20
C GLN A 152 -9.51 -3.10 -10.17
N ARG A 153 -8.74 -2.49 -9.25
CA ARG A 153 -8.57 -1.03 -9.17
C ARG A 153 -8.12 -0.45 -10.50
N ASN A 154 -7.11 -1.06 -11.12
CA ASN A 154 -6.54 -0.59 -12.38
C ASN A 154 -7.53 -0.72 -13.54
N ALA A 155 -8.36 -1.77 -13.57
CA ALA A 155 -9.39 -1.94 -14.59
C ALA A 155 -10.53 -0.92 -14.42
N ILE A 156 -11.04 -0.78 -13.20
CA ILE A 156 -12.16 0.12 -12.85
C ILE A 156 -11.77 1.59 -13.06
N ARG A 157 -10.58 2.00 -12.58
CA ARG A 157 -10.11 3.38 -12.70
C ARG A 157 -10.06 3.88 -14.14
N GLN A 158 -9.79 3.00 -15.10
CA GLN A 158 -9.76 3.35 -16.53
C GLN A 158 -11.15 3.52 -17.15
N LEU A 159 -12.19 2.98 -16.52
CA LEU A 159 -13.58 3.13 -16.97
C LEU A 159 -14.27 4.35 -16.35
N LEU A 160 -13.78 4.82 -15.20
CA LEU A 160 -14.33 5.99 -14.53
C LEU A 160 -14.04 7.28 -15.32
N PRO A 161 -15.06 8.07 -15.67
CA PRO A 161 -14.87 9.37 -16.32
C PRO A 161 -14.00 10.29 -15.46
N GLN A 162 -13.01 10.95 -16.06
CA GLN A 162 -12.11 11.85 -15.34
C GLN A 162 -12.84 13.04 -14.70
N THR A 163 -13.92 13.51 -15.34
CA THR A 163 -14.78 14.57 -14.79
C THR A 163 -15.47 14.14 -13.51
N LEU A 164 -15.95 12.89 -13.45
CA LEU A 164 -16.54 12.31 -12.26
C LEU A 164 -15.49 12.17 -11.17
N LEU A 165 -14.31 11.61 -11.47
CA LEU A 165 -13.24 11.46 -10.48
C LEU A 165 -12.83 12.80 -9.87
N LYS A 166 -12.71 13.85 -10.69
CA LYS A 166 -12.39 15.20 -10.22
C LYS A 166 -13.46 15.75 -9.27
N GLN A 167 -14.74 15.62 -9.62
CA GLN A 167 -15.84 16.06 -8.76
C GLN A 167 -15.89 15.25 -7.47
N TRP A 168 -15.66 13.94 -7.56
CA TRP A 168 -15.67 13.03 -6.42
C TRP A 168 -14.55 13.37 -5.44
N ILE A 169 -13.33 13.58 -5.94
CA ILE A 169 -12.18 14.05 -5.14
C ILE A 169 -12.53 15.35 -4.42
N GLU A 170 -13.11 16.34 -5.11
CA GLU A 170 -13.45 17.64 -4.51
C GLU A 170 -14.50 17.52 -3.39
N ARG A 171 -15.51 16.67 -3.56
CA ARG A 171 -16.53 16.40 -2.54
C ARG A 171 -15.92 15.70 -1.31
N HIS A 172 -15.08 14.70 -1.53
CA HIS A 172 -14.47 13.93 -0.44
C HIS A 172 -13.28 14.64 0.22
N ARG A 173 -12.79 15.72 -0.40
CA ARG A 173 -11.85 16.67 0.20
C ARG A 173 -12.53 17.64 1.17
N SER A 174 -13.78 18.00 0.92
CA SER A 174 -14.53 18.99 1.71
C SER A 174 -15.29 18.40 2.89
N GLY A 175 -15.54 17.09 2.90
CA GLY A 175 -16.14 16.36 4.04
C GLY A 175 -15.13 15.91 5.12
N THR A 176 -13.84 15.92 4.81
CA THR A 176 -12.76 15.69 5.78
C THR A 176 -12.12 17.03 6.12
N GLY A 177 -12.75 17.74 7.06
CA GLY A 177 -12.18 18.92 7.74
C GLY A 177 -10.96 18.57 8.60
N SER A 178 -9.97 17.93 8.00
CA SER A 178 -8.59 18.03 8.41
C SER A 178 -7.78 17.88 7.14
N ALA A 179 -7.09 18.97 6.78
CA ALA A 179 -5.88 18.85 6.00
C ALA A 179 -5.01 17.82 6.71
N ALA A 180 -5.11 16.56 6.27
CA ALA A 180 -4.07 15.59 6.54
C ALA A 180 -2.85 16.22 5.88
N LYS A 181 -2.01 16.85 6.71
CA LYS A 181 -0.65 17.17 6.33
C LYS A 181 -0.13 15.96 5.57
N PRO A 182 0.50 16.12 4.40
CA PRO A 182 1.16 15.01 3.75
C PRO A 182 1.94 14.29 4.83
N LYS A 183 1.62 13.02 5.12
CA LYS A 183 2.60 12.15 5.75
C LYS A 183 3.68 12.03 4.70
N GLU A 184 4.61 12.99 4.74
CA GLU A 184 5.81 13.00 3.92
C GLU A 184 6.38 11.59 4.01
N ALA A 185 6.67 11.00 2.84
CA ALA A 185 7.70 9.97 2.78
C ALA A 185 8.87 10.45 3.64
N PRO A 186 9.50 9.60 4.47
CA PRO A 186 10.43 10.07 5.50
C PRO A 186 11.60 10.78 4.82
N LYS A 187 11.48 12.10 4.69
CA LYS A 187 12.56 12.97 4.29
C LYS A 187 13.57 12.94 5.42
N ALA A 188 14.82 12.90 4.99
CA ALA A 188 15.99 12.96 5.84
C ALA A 188 15.78 13.93 7.00
N ALA A 189 16.03 13.41 8.20
CA ALA A 189 15.78 14.06 9.47
C ALA A 189 16.30 15.50 9.53
N GLU A 190 15.38 16.45 9.45
CA GLU A 190 15.61 17.76 10.05
C GLU A 190 15.37 17.63 11.56
N LYS A 191 16.43 17.94 12.30
CA LYS A 191 16.52 17.89 13.76
C LYS A 191 15.34 18.64 14.40
N LYS A 192 14.37 17.91 14.93
CA LYS A 192 13.55 18.42 16.03
C LYS A 192 14.20 18.04 17.34
N GLU A 193 14.23 19.05 18.20
CA GLU A 193 14.88 19.07 19.50
C GLU A 193 14.45 17.90 20.39
N ALA A 194 15.35 17.53 21.29
CA ALA A 194 15.22 16.39 22.19
C ALA A 194 13.88 16.40 22.94
N PRO A 195 13.27 15.23 23.20
CA PRO A 195 12.16 15.16 24.14
C PRO A 195 12.63 15.66 25.51
N SER A 196 11.90 16.61 26.08
CA SER A 196 12.10 17.05 27.47
C SER A 196 12.07 15.84 28.41
N ASN A 197 12.98 15.82 29.41
CA ASN A 197 13.20 14.74 30.38
C ASN A 197 11.92 14.11 30.98
N GLY A 198 10.80 14.83 31.06
CA GLY A 198 9.54 14.32 31.63
C GLY A 198 8.88 13.15 30.89
N GLY A 199 9.18 12.93 29.60
CA GLY A 199 8.61 11.80 28.85
C GLY A 199 9.24 10.45 29.22
N LEU A 200 10.54 10.46 29.55
CA LEU A 200 11.27 9.25 29.93
C LEU A 200 10.97 8.84 31.37
N GLU A 201 10.96 9.82 32.29
CA GLU A 201 10.64 9.58 33.70
C GLU A 201 9.22 8.99 33.85
N ALA A 202 8.24 9.52 33.10
CA ALA A 202 6.88 8.99 33.10
C ALA A 202 6.80 7.55 32.54
N LEU A 203 7.63 7.21 31.56
CA LEU A 203 7.70 5.85 31.01
C LEU A 203 8.32 4.89 32.02
N MET A 204 9.43 5.28 32.67
CA MET A 204 10.08 4.45 33.68
C MET A 204 9.13 4.18 34.86
N PHE A 205 8.40 5.21 35.32
CA PHE A 205 7.41 5.05 36.39
C PHE A 205 6.30 4.06 36.03
N LYS A 206 5.79 4.10 34.79
CA LYS A 206 4.79 3.12 34.33
C LYS A 206 5.35 1.70 34.21
N MET A 207 6.60 1.58 33.81
CA MET A 207 7.27 0.27 33.75
C MET A 207 7.45 -0.33 35.16
N GLU A 208 7.67 0.50 36.18
CA GLU A 208 7.75 0.06 37.58
C GLU A 208 6.41 -0.43 38.14
N SER A 209 5.28 0.04 37.60
CA SER A 209 3.96 -0.46 37.99
C SER A 209 3.53 -1.73 37.26
N ALA A 210 4.35 -2.29 36.36
CA ALA A 210 4.00 -3.50 35.61
C ALA A 210 4.07 -4.76 36.50
N GLU A 211 2.94 -5.46 36.65
CA GLU A 211 2.84 -6.68 37.45
C GLU A 211 3.20 -7.94 36.66
N THR A 212 3.10 -7.90 35.32
CA THR A 212 3.43 -9.03 34.46
C THR A 212 4.32 -8.64 33.29
N VAL A 213 4.98 -9.64 32.71
CA VAL A 213 5.79 -9.50 31.47
C VAL A 213 4.94 -8.98 30.30
N ALA A 214 3.65 -9.33 30.26
CA ALA A 214 2.72 -8.87 29.24
C ALA A 214 2.40 -7.38 29.41
N ASP A 215 2.15 -6.93 30.64
CA ASP A 215 1.88 -5.52 30.96
C ASP A 215 3.10 -4.64 30.65
N LEU A 216 4.30 -5.10 31.05
CA LEU A 216 5.54 -4.41 30.76
C LEU A 216 5.75 -4.27 29.25
N SER A 217 5.44 -5.32 28.48
CA SER A 217 5.55 -5.31 27.02
C SER A 217 4.53 -4.37 26.37
N ALA A 218 3.30 -4.31 26.90
CA ALA A 218 2.27 -3.40 26.42
C ALA A 218 2.66 -1.92 26.65
N ILE A 219 3.13 -1.58 27.85
CA ILE A 219 3.56 -0.22 28.21
C ILE A 219 4.71 0.27 27.31
N ILE A 220 5.67 -0.61 27.01
CA ILE A 220 6.80 -0.30 26.12
C ILE A 220 6.33 -0.10 24.67
N ASN A 221 5.36 -0.89 24.22
CA ASN A 221 4.81 -0.82 22.86
C ASN A 221 3.94 0.42 22.65
N GLU A 222 3.18 0.84 23.66
CA GLU A 222 2.40 2.09 23.62
C GLU A 222 3.30 3.33 23.61
N SER A 223 4.52 3.22 24.15
CA SER A 223 5.46 4.34 24.30
C SER A 223 6.63 4.28 23.31
N VAL A 224 6.45 3.62 22.15
CA VAL A 224 7.48 3.38 21.13
C VAL A 224 8.14 4.66 20.62
N ASP A 225 7.38 5.74 20.49
CA ASP A 225 7.89 7.02 20.01
C ASP A 225 8.85 7.68 21.02
N ILE A 226 8.65 7.41 22.32
CA ILE A 226 9.47 7.97 23.40
C ILE A 226 10.85 7.31 23.40
N TRP A 227 10.91 5.98 23.45
CA TRP A 227 12.19 5.28 23.56
C TRP A 227 12.96 5.18 22.24
N ASN A 228 12.29 5.23 21.08
CA ASN A 228 12.97 5.37 19.78
C ASN A 228 13.66 6.74 19.62
N GLY A 229 13.15 7.77 20.30
CA GLY A 229 13.72 9.12 20.32
C GLY A 229 14.96 9.25 21.20
N LEU A 230 15.21 8.31 22.13
CA LEU A 230 16.33 8.37 23.06
C LEU A 230 17.68 8.16 22.34
N LYS A 231 18.70 8.87 22.82
CA LYS A 231 20.07 8.78 22.30
C LYS A 231 21.07 8.69 23.45
N GLY A 232 22.23 8.09 23.18
CA GLY A 232 23.34 8.05 24.14
C GLY A 232 22.99 7.35 25.46
N LYS A 233 23.21 8.04 26.58
CA LYS A 233 23.09 7.48 27.94
C LYS A 233 21.65 7.11 28.28
N ASP A 234 20.68 7.94 27.92
CA ASP A 234 19.26 7.72 28.24
C ASP A 234 18.70 6.44 27.59
N LYS A 235 19.18 6.12 26.39
CA LYS A 235 18.83 4.87 25.70
C LYS A 235 19.45 3.65 26.36
N ALA A 236 20.70 3.78 26.82
CA ALA A 236 21.38 2.72 27.54
C ALA A 236 20.71 2.44 28.89
N GLU A 237 20.33 3.50 29.61
CA GLU A 237 19.61 3.43 30.87
C GLU A 237 18.23 2.80 30.72
N PHE A 238 17.43 3.23 29.76
CA PHE A 238 16.13 2.61 29.43
C PHE A 238 16.26 1.11 29.14
N ASN A 239 17.23 0.71 28.32
CA ASN A 239 17.44 -0.69 27.99
C ASN A 239 17.89 -1.52 29.20
N ALA A 240 18.69 -0.95 30.09
CA ALA A 240 19.12 -1.60 31.32
C ALA A 240 17.94 -1.83 32.28
N VAL A 241 17.10 -0.81 32.49
CA VAL A 241 15.89 -0.90 33.32
C VAL A 241 14.91 -1.92 32.74
N ARG A 242 14.66 -1.87 31.43
CA ARG A 242 13.80 -2.84 30.74
C ARG A 242 14.30 -4.28 30.91
N ALA A 243 15.59 -4.52 30.73
CA ALA A 243 16.16 -5.86 30.84
C ALA A 243 16.03 -6.39 32.27
N ARG A 244 16.36 -5.55 33.26
CA ARG A 244 16.24 -5.90 34.67
C ARG A 244 14.80 -6.28 35.05
N MET A 245 13.82 -5.48 34.65
CA MET A 245 12.40 -5.75 34.96
C MET A 245 11.87 -7.01 34.27
N MET A 246 12.28 -7.24 33.02
CA MET A 246 11.93 -8.47 32.31
C MET A 246 12.47 -9.70 33.02
N ASP A 247 13.69 -9.63 33.56
CA ASP A 247 14.31 -10.75 34.28
C ASP A 247 13.69 -10.93 35.67
N GLU A 248 13.41 -9.85 36.40
CA GLU A 248 12.72 -9.88 37.69
C GLU A 248 11.32 -10.52 37.56
N LEU A 249 10.50 -10.07 36.60
CA LEU A 249 9.14 -10.59 36.39
C LEU A 249 9.11 -12.05 35.90
N LYS A 250 10.11 -12.48 35.13
CA LYS A 250 10.27 -13.89 34.75
C LYS A 250 10.69 -14.75 35.94
N SER A 251 11.62 -14.26 36.77
CA SER A 251 12.08 -15.00 37.94
C SER A 251 10.96 -15.21 38.98
N THR A 252 10.07 -14.22 39.16
CA THR A 252 8.90 -14.34 40.04
C THR A 252 7.84 -15.31 39.47
N ALA A 253 7.66 -15.33 38.15
CA ALA A 253 6.78 -16.30 37.49
C ALA A 253 7.30 -17.74 37.66
N ASP A 254 8.60 -17.95 37.45
CA ASP A 254 9.25 -19.27 37.60
C ASP A 254 9.26 -19.76 39.06
N ALA A 255 9.42 -18.86 40.03
CA ALA A 255 9.35 -19.18 41.46
C ALA A 255 7.92 -19.53 41.91
N GLY A 256 6.91 -18.85 41.37
CA GLY A 256 5.50 -19.17 41.61
C GLY A 256 5.12 -20.56 41.07
N GLN A 257 5.66 -20.94 39.91
CA GLN A 257 5.40 -22.24 39.29
C GLN A 257 6.06 -23.42 40.04
N LYS A 258 7.19 -23.19 40.71
CA LYS A 258 7.88 -24.21 41.53
C LYS A 258 7.25 -24.44 42.92
N ASN A 259 6.53 -23.46 43.47
CA ASN A 259 5.81 -23.61 44.75
C ASN A 259 4.41 -24.24 44.59
N LEU A 260 3.98 -24.52 43.36
CA LEU A 260 2.70 -25.14 43.00
C LEU A 260 2.84 -26.61 42.56
N LEU A 261 4.06 -27.17 42.61
CA LEU A 261 4.41 -28.57 42.40
C LEU A 261 4.95 -29.17 43.70
#